data_AF-A0A1F6A7E7-F1
#
_entry.id   AF-A0A1F6A7E7-F1
#
_cell.length_a   1.000
_cell.length_b   1.000
_cell.length_c   1.000
_cell.angle_alpha   90.00
_cell.angle_beta   90.00
_cell.angle_gamma   90.00
#
_symmetry.space_group_name_H-M   'P 1'
#
loop_
_entity.id
_entity.type
_entity.pdbx_description
1 polymer ?
#
loop_
_entity_poly.entity_id
_entity_poly.type
_entity_poly.pdbx_seq_one_letter_code
_entity_poly.pdbx_strand_id
1 'polypeptide(L)'
;MVELNSMIPITPDLRQNIIVTAYLLFSHNYIAFAYFIGLIISIILSIKWPSRFSTFSFLGFAILLFSYEYDKHIIEGFRQQTMRSLITLQPHLRFQRLISVTITEILPIFFYVAGWAFIYLAIIHAARKLGKREK
;
A
#
# COMPACT_ATOMS: atom_id res chain seq x y z
N MET A 1 -43.09 -11.45 29.80
CA MET A 1 -42.52 -11.27 28.45
C MET A 1 -42.02 -9.83 28.38
N VAL A 2 -40.70 -9.62 28.41
CA VAL A 2 -40.08 -8.30 28.31
C VAL A 2 -39.36 -8.28 26.97
N GLU A 3 -39.94 -7.63 25.97
CA GLU A 3 -39.23 -7.29 24.74
C GLU A 3 -38.34 -6.08 25.01
N LEU A 4 -37.07 -6.35 25.25
CA LEU A 4 -36.03 -5.33 25.40
C LEU A 4 -35.48 -4.96 24.01
N ASN A 5 -36.32 -4.33 23.19
CA ASN A 5 -35.89 -3.81 21.90
C ASN A 5 -35.16 -2.47 22.11
N SER A 6 -33.89 -2.57 22.49
CA SER A 6 -32.99 -1.44 22.69
C SER A 6 -32.54 -0.86 21.35
N MET A 7 -33.44 -0.14 20.66
CA MET A 7 -33.00 0.83 19.67
C MET A 7 -32.38 2.01 20.42
N ILE A 8 -31.05 2.02 20.58
CA ILE A 8 -30.34 3.22 21.01
C ILE A 8 -30.65 4.30 19.98
N PRO A 9 -31.37 5.40 20.33
CA PRO A 9 -31.60 6.47 19.40
C PRO A 9 -30.24 7.13 19.12
N ILE A 10 -29.73 6.95 17.91
CA ILE A 10 -28.52 7.63 17.45
C ILE A 10 -28.83 9.12 17.50
N THR A 11 -28.21 9.85 18.42
CA THR A 11 -28.36 11.30 18.50
C THR A 11 -27.86 11.95 17.20
N PRO A 12 -28.46 13.07 16.76
CA PRO A 12 -28.03 13.75 15.53
C PRO A 12 -26.51 14.02 15.49
N ASP A 13 -25.94 14.37 16.64
CA ASP A 13 -24.50 14.58 16.80
C ASP A 13 -23.68 13.31 16.59
N LEU A 14 -24.13 12.17 17.15
CA LEU A 14 -23.45 10.88 16.95
C LEU A 14 -23.49 10.47 15.47
N ARG A 15 -24.62 10.68 14.80
CA ARG A 15 -24.75 10.42 13.35
C ARG A 15 -23.77 11.28 12.54
N GLN A 16 -23.67 12.57 12.84
CA GLN A 16 -22.74 13.48 12.17
C GLN A 16 -21.28 13.05 12.42
N ASN A 17 -20.92 12.72 13.66
CA ASN A 17 -19.58 12.28 14.01
C ASN A 17 -19.17 10.98 13.30
N ILE A 18 -20.10 10.02 13.15
CA ILE A 18 -19.85 8.79 12.39
C ILE A 18 -19.59 9.13 10.91
N ILE A 19 -20.41 9.99 10.30
CA ILE A 19 -20.25 10.37 8.89
C ILE A 19 -18.92 11.09 8.65
N VAL A 20 -18.58 12.06 9.51
CA VAL A 20 -17.31 12.80 9.41
C VAL A 20 -16.12 11.86 9.60
N THR A 21 -16.19 10.95 10.57
CA THR A 21 -15.12 9.96 10.81
C THR A 21 -14.92 9.05 9.60
N ALA A 22 -16.01 8.53 9.03
CA ALA A 22 -15.94 7.68 7.84
C ALA A 22 -15.36 8.44 6.63
N TYR A 23 -15.78 9.70 6.45
CA TYR A 23 -15.26 10.56 5.39
C TYR A 23 -13.76 10.84 5.55
N LEU A 24 -13.30 11.18 6.76
CA LEU A 24 -11.89 11.43 7.05
C LEU A 24 -11.05 10.17 6.86
N LEU A 25 -11.54 9.02 7.32
CA LEU A 25 -10.86 7.75 7.15
C LEU A 25 -10.68 7.39 5.67
N PHE A 26 -11.72 7.57 4.86
CA PHE A 26 -11.66 7.30 3.44
C PHE A 26 -10.79 8.31 2.68
N SER A 27 -11.02 9.61 2.89
CA SER A 27 -10.26 10.68 2.21
C SER A 27 -8.77 10.61 2.53
N HIS A 28 -8.39 10.15 3.72
CA HIS A 28 -6.99 9.98 4.09
C HIS A 28 -6.36 8.70 3.50
N ASN A 29 -7.15 7.66 3.21
CA ASN A 29 -6.66 6.32 2.85
C ASN A 29 -7.17 5.76 1.51
N TYR A 30 -7.80 6.57 0.66
CA TYR A 30 -8.37 6.12 -0.61
C TYR A 30 -7.35 5.41 -1.52
N ILE A 31 -6.09 5.87 -1.52
CA ILE A 31 -5.00 5.25 -2.29
C ILE A 31 -4.70 3.84 -1.76
N ALA A 32 -4.61 3.69 -0.43
CA ALA A 32 -4.43 2.39 0.23
C ALA A 32 -5.57 1.43 -0.17
N PHE A 33 -6.82 1.91 -0.12
CA PHE A 33 -7.98 1.12 -0.52
C PHE A 33 -7.92 0.71 -2.00
N ALA A 34 -7.51 1.61 -2.89
CA ALA A 34 -7.36 1.29 -4.32
C ALA A 34 -6.31 0.18 -4.54
N TYR A 35 -5.14 0.30 -3.92
CA TYR A 35 -4.10 -0.72 -4.01
C TYR A 35 -4.50 -2.03 -3.34
N PHE A 36 -5.18 -1.97 -2.20
CA PHE A 36 -5.69 -3.14 -1.50
C PHE A 36 -6.73 -3.89 -2.33
N ILE A 37 -7.70 -3.20 -2.93
CA ILE A 37 -8.68 -3.81 -3.84
C ILE A 37 -7.97 -4.46 -5.03
N GLY A 38 -7.01 -3.75 -5.65
CA GLY A 38 -6.19 -4.30 -6.73
C GLY A 38 -5.42 -5.56 -6.32
N LEU A 39 -4.89 -5.60 -5.10
CA LEU A 39 -4.22 -6.75 -4.52
C LEU A 39 -5.19 -7.93 -4.33
N ILE A 40 -6.37 -7.71 -3.76
CA ILE A 40 -7.39 -8.75 -3.57
C ILE A 40 -7.82 -9.34 -4.92
N ILE A 41 -8.11 -8.50 -5.91
CA ILE A 41 -8.45 -8.94 -7.27
C ILE A 41 -7.31 -9.78 -7.84
N SER A 42 -6.07 -9.34 -7.68
CA SER A 42 -4.90 -10.05 -8.21
C SER A 42 -4.64 -11.37 -7.51
N ILE A 43 -4.88 -11.47 -6.19
CA ILE A 43 -4.84 -12.74 -5.44
C ILE A 43 -5.88 -13.71 -6.01
N ILE A 44 -7.13 -13.27 -6.16
CA ILE A 44 -8.21 -14.10 -6.71
C ILE A 44 -7.85 -14.57 -8.12
N LEU A 45 -7.35 -13.67 -8.98
CA LEU A 45 -6.88 -13.99 -10.32
C LEU A 45 -5.72 -15.00 -10.30
N SER A 46 -4.76 -14.83 -9.39
CA SER A 46 -3.59 -15.70 -9.32
C SER A 46 -3.92 -17.10 -8.80
N ILE A 47 -4.96 -17.25 -7.97
CA ILE A 47 -5.46 -18.54 -7.50
C ILE A 47 -6.29 -19.23 -8.59
N LYS A 48 -7.24 -18.52 -9.20
CA LYS A 48 -8.16 -19.11 -10.19
C LYS A 48 -7.50 -19.33 -11.56
N TRP A 49 -6.66 -18.42 -12.01
CA TRP A 49 -6.01 -18.44 -13.32
C TRP A 49 -4.54 -18.02 -13.20
N PRO A 50 -3.69 -18.87 -12.62
CA PRO A 50 -2.27 -18.58 -12.46
C PRO A 50 -1.64 -18.28 -13.82
N SER A 51 -1.24 -17.03 -14.00
CA SER A 51 -0.65 -16.52 -15.23
C SER A 51 0.38 -15.46 -14.90
N ARG A 52 1.30 -15.18 -15.83
CA ARG A 52 2.29 -14.11 -15.64
C ARG A 52 1.61 -12.75 -15.41
N PHE A 53 0.46 -12.51 -16.03
CA PHE A 53 -0.36 -11.32 -15.79
C PHE A 53 -0.80 -11.25 -14.32
N SER A 54 -1.44 -12.30 -13.80
CA SER A 54 -1.94 -12.31 -12.43
C SER A 54 -0.82 -12.20 -11.40
N THR A 55 0.33 -12.86 -11.64
CA THR A 55 1.50 -12.77 -10.75
C THR A 55 2.13 -11.38 -10.75
N PHE A 56 2.31 -10.76 -11.92
CA PHE A 56 2.86 -9.40 -11.98
C PHE A 56 1.89 -8.36 -11.42
N SER A 57 0.59 -8.51 -11.66
CA SER A 57 -0.43 -7.65 -11.03
C SER A 57 -0.43 -7.80 -9.51
N PHE A 58 -0.34 -9.03 -9.00
CA PHE A 58 -0.22 -9.30 -7.57
C PHE A 58 1.01 -8.63 -6.96
N LEU A 59 2.19 -8.84 -7.55
CA LEU A 59 3.43 -8.23 -7.06
C LEU A 59 3.37 -6.70 -7.15
N GLY A 60 2.85 -6.15 -8.24
CA GLY A 60 2.70 -4.71 -8.43
C GLY A 60 1.82 -4.08 -7.36
N PHE A 61 0.61 -4.61 -7.14
CA PHE A 61 -0.28 -4.07 -6.11
C PHE A 61 0.22 -4.33 -4.69
N ALA A 62 0.89 -5.45 -4.43
CA ALA A 62 1.51 -5.72 -3.13
C ALA A 62 2.61 -4.70 -2.82
N ILE A 63 3.48 -4.42 -3.79
CA ILE A 63 4.54 -3.42 -3.65
C ILE A 63 3.96 -2.01 -3.53
N LEU A 64 2.92 -1.66 -4.30
CA LEU A 64 2.26 -0.34 -4.21
C LEU A 64 1.60 -0.13 -2.84
N LEU A 65 0.89 -1.14 -2.33
CA LEU A 65 0.30 -1.09 -1.00
C LEU A 65 1.39 -0.97 0.07
N PHE A 66 2.45 -1.77 -0.04
CA PHE A 66 3.60 -1.66 0.86
C PHE A 66 4.27 -0.29 0.77
N SER A 67 4.46 0.28 -0.42
CA SER A 67 5.04 1.60 -0.62
C SER A 67 4.25 2.69 0.11
N TYR A 68 2.93 2.62 0.05
CA TYR A 68 2.04 3.56 0.72
C TYR A 68 2.14 3.43 2.24
N GLU A 69 2.08 2.20 2.77
CA GLU A 69 2.21 1.95 4.21
C GLU A 69 3.62 2.28 4.72
N TYR A 70 4.63 2.05 3.89
CA TYR A 70 6.02 2.34 4.20
C TYR A 70 6.22 3.83 4.46
N ASP A 71 5.76 4.67 3.52
CA ASP A 71 5.87 6.11 3.60
C ASP A 71 5.09 6.69 4.78
N LYS A 72 3.88 6.18 5.05
CA LYS A 72 3.04 6.69 6.14
C LYS A 72 3.44 6.24 7.54
N HIS A 73 3.80 4.97 7.70
CA HIS A 73 3.84 4.34 9.04
C HIS A 73 5.20 3.74 9.40
N ILE A 74 6.05 3.39 8.42
CA ILE A 74 7.28 2.62 8.68
C ILE A 74 8.52 3.51 8.65
N ILE A 75 8.57 4.49 7.75
CA ILE A 75 9.79 5.22 7.37
C ILE A 75 10.53 5.85 8.55
N GLU A 76 9.81 6.53 9.44
CA GLU A 76 10.38 7.26 10.57
C GLU A 76 10.95 6.28 11.62
N GLY A 77 10.17 5.27 12.00
CA GLY A 77 10.61 4.26 12.97
C GLY A 77 11.82 3.50 12.46
N PHE A 78 11.79 3.09 11.19
CA PHE A 78 12.88 2.37 10.56
C PHE A 78 14.15 3.22 10.45
N ARG A 79 14.02 4.51 10.10
CA ARG A 79 15.15 5.46 10.08
C ARG A 79 15.75 5.59 11.47
N GLN A 80 14.95 5.85 12.50
CA GLN A 80 15.44 6.04 13.86
C GLN A 80 16.14 4.80 14.40
N GLN A 81 15.56 3.61 14.19
CA GLN A 81 16.18 2.35 14.58
C GLN A 81 17.51 2.12 13.88
N THR A 82 17.56 2.36 12.56
CA THR A 82 18.80 2.24 11.77
C THR A 82 19.86 3.25 12.22
N MET A 83 19.48 4.50 12.50
CA MET A 83 20.42 5.52 12.96
C MET A 83 21.00 5.19 14.34
N ARG A 84 20.20 4.59 15.23
CA ARG A 84 20.66 4.14 16.55
C ARG A 84 21.64 2.99 16.48
N SER A 85 21.48 2.06 15.53
CA SER A 85 22.43 0.95 15.36
C SER A 85 23.78 1.38 14.78
N LEU A 86 23.85 2.57 14.18
CA LEU A 86 25.05 3.14 13.58
C LEU A 86 25.90 3.99 14.54
N ILE A 87 25.47 4.13 15.81
CA ILE A 87 26.21 4.88 16.83
C ILE A 87 27.46 4.07 17.19
N THR A 88 28.57 4.42 16.54
CA THR A 88 29.91 3.90 16.81
C THR A 88 30.74 4.98 17.51
N LEU A 89 31.89 4.61 18.08
CA LEU A 89 32.80 5.50 18.82
C LEU A 89 33.24 6.76 18.02
N GLN A 90 33.14 6.74 16.68
CA GLN A 90 33.35 7.90 15.82
C GLN A 90 32.20 8.05 14.80
N PRO A 91 31.36 9.10 14.90
CA PRO A 91 30.21 9.28 14.02
C PRO A 91 30.65 9.67 12.59
N HIS A 92 30.27 8.83 11.61
CA HIS A 92 30.49 9.10 10.19
C HIS A 92 29.29 9.86 9.59
N LEU A 93 29.32 11.20 9.68
CA LEU A 93 28.20 12.07 9.29
C LEU A 93 27.74 11.89 7.83
N ARG A 94 28.67 11.63 6.90
CA ARG A 94 28.33 11.38 5.48
C ARG A 94 27.54 10.08 5.30
N PHE A 95 27.94 9.04 6.01
CA PHE A 95 27.29 7.73 5.93
C PHE A 95 25.89 7.76 6.55
N GLN A 96 25.75 8.44 7.70
CA GLN A 96 24.46 8.69 8.33
C GLN A 96 23.50 9.46 7.40
N ARG A 97 23.99 10.50 6.73
CA ARG A 97 23.18 11.23 5.73
C ARG A 97 22.75 10.33 4.57
N LEU A 98 23.67 9.53 4.03
CA LEU A 98 23.37 8.60 2.93
C LEU A 98 22.26 7.61 3.32
N ILE A 99 22.38 7.00 4.50
CA ILE A 99 21.37 6.05 5.00
C ILE A 99 20.04 6.75 5.24
N SER A 100 20.06 7.94 5.86
CA SER A 100 18.85 8.73 6.06
C SER A 100 18.13 8.98 4.75
N VAL A 101 18.81 9.55 3.74
CA VAL A 101 18.23 9.84 2.41
C VAL A 101 17.76 8.56 1.73
N THR A 102 18.51 7.47 1.85
CA THR A 102 18.13 6.19 1.26
C THR A 102 16.80 5.69 1.82
N ILE A 103 16.63 5.76 3.14
CA ILE A 103 15.41 5.33 3.83
C ILE A 103 14.26 6.29 3.56
N THR A 104 14.49 7.60 3.65
CA THR A 104 13.41 8.60 3.62
C THR A 104 12.96 8.99 2.22
N GLU A 105 13.83 8.89 1.22
CA GLU A 105 13.55 9.40 -0.12
C GLU A 105 13.68 8.29 -1.17
N ILE A 106 14.79 7.56 -1.17
CA ILE A 106 15.07 6.58 -2.25
C ILE A 106 14.14 5.37 -2.16
N LEU A 107 13.97 4.77 -0.99
CA LEU A 107 13.13 3.57 -0.81
C LEU A 107 11.66 3.81 -1.17
N PRO A 108 10.98 4.88 -0.71
CA PRO A 108 9.59 5.15 -1.11
C PRO A 108 9.43 5.29 -2.62
N ILE A 109 10.32 6.07 -3.26
CA ILE A 109 10.30 6.27 -4.71
C ILE A 109 10.55 4.94 -5.43
N PHE A 110 11.54 4.16 -4.98
CA PHE A 110 11.86 2.87 -5.55
C PHE A 110 10.67 1.91 -5.48
N PHE A 111 10.01 1.78 -4.32
CA PHE A 111 8.84 0.91 -4.19
C PHE A 111 7.68 1.38 -5.06
N TYR A 112 7.40 2.68 -5.09
CA TYR A 112 6.35 3.23 -5.94
C TYR A 112 6.58 2.92 -7.42
N VAL A 113 7.79 3.22 -7.92
CA VAL A 113 8.17 2.99 -9.33
C VAL A 113 8.19 1.49 -9.66
N ALA A 114 8.75 0.66 -8.77
CA ALA A 114 8.78 -0.79 -8.96
C ALA A 114 7.36 -1.36 -9.03
N GLY A 115 6.47 -0.94 -8.14
CA GLY A 115 5.07 -1.37 -8.13
C GLY A 115 4.37 -1.09 -9.45
N TRP A 116 4.46 0.15 -9.95
CA TRP A 116 3.90 0.52 -11.26
C TRP A 116 4.56 -0.21 -12.42
N ALA A 117 5.88 -0.40 -12.39
CA ALA A 117 6.59 -1.15 -13.42
C ALA A 117 6.04 -2.58 -13.55
N PHE A 118 5.76 -3.26 -12.43
CA PHE A 118 5.13 -4.58 -12.44
C PHE A 118 3.71 -4.55 -13.04
N ILE A 119 2.89 -3.55 -12.70
CA ILE A 119 1.56 -3.38 -13.29
C ILE A 119 1.65 -3.19 -14.81
N TYR A 120 2.54 -2.31 -15.30
CA TYR A 120 2.72 -2.10 -16.74
C TYR A 120 3.24 -3.35 -17.44
N LEU A 121 4.19 -4.07 -16.85
CA LEU A 121 4.68 -5.35 -17.39
C LEU A 121 3.55 -6.39 -17.48
N ALA A 122 2.66 -6.44 -16.49
CA ALA A 122 1.47 -7.29 -16.53
C ALA A 122 0.60 -6.93 -17.75
N ILE A 123 0.24 -5.65 -17.89
CA ILE A 123 -0.61 -5.15 -18.99
C ILE A 123 0.03 -5.45 -20.35
N ILE A 124 1.31 -5.14 -20.53
CA ILE A 124 2.05 -5.41 -21.78
C ILE A 124 2.03 -6.91 -22.10
N HIS A 125 2.24 -7.77 -21.10
CA HIS A 125 2.19 -9.22 -21.29
C HIS A 125 0.80 -9.70 -21.71
N ALA A 126 -0.27 -9.18 -21.10
CA ALA A 126 -1.64 -9.50 -21.48
C ALA A 126 -1.97 -9.05 -22.91
N ALA A 127 -1.60 -7.81 -23.27
CA ALA A 127 -1.81 -7.27 -24.61
C ALA A 127 -1.11 -8.09 -25.70
N ARG A 128 0.16 -8.49 -25.47
CA ARG A 128 0.91 -9.34 -26.40
C ARG A 128 0.30 -10.74 -26.55
N LYS A 129 -0.30 -11.28 -25.50
CA LYS A 129 -0.97 -12.60 -25.55
C LYS A 129 -2.27 -12.54 -26.37
N LEU A 130 -3.02 -11.45 -26.27
CA LEU A 130 -4.26 -11.24 -27.03
C LEU A 130 -3.98 -11.06 -28.53
N GLY A 131 -3.02 -10.22 -28.91
CA GLY A 131 -2.67 -10.00 -30.32
C GLY A 131 -2.08 -11.23 -31.04
N LYS A 132 -1.67 -12.27 -30.31
CA LYS A 132 -1.26 -13.57 -30.89
C LYS A 132 -2.42 -14.53 -31.12
N ARG A 133 -3.59 -14.31 -30.50
CA ARG A 133 -4.78 -15.16 -30.71
C ARG A 133 -5.60 -14.75 -31.93
N GLU A 134 -5.44 -13.52 -32.40
CA GLU A 134 -6.14 -12.97 -33.56
C GLU A 134 -5.39 -13.18 -34.89
N LYS A 135 -4.16 -13.71 -34.85
CA LYS A 135 -3.37 -14.13 -36.02
C LYS A 135 -3.36 -15.63 -36.14
#